data_AF-A0A1T4Y7L7-F1
#
_entry.id   AF-A0A1T4Y7L7-F1
#
_cell.length_a   1.000
_cell.length_b   1.000
_cell.length_c   1.000
_cell.angle_alpha   90.00
_cell.angle_beta   90.00
_cell.angle_gamma   90.00
#
_symmetry.space_group_name_H-M   'P 1'
#
loop_
_entity.id
_entity.type
_entity.pdbx_description
1 polymer ?
#
loop_
_entity_poly.entity_id
_entity_poly.type
_entity_poly.pdbx_seq_one_letter_code
_entity_poly.pdbx_strand_id
1 'polypeptide(L)'
;MTIKLEQVIEAIEMSDDFFTSFWDTKTGETVYLADPLLNGETDEVLAAEIENDPKRFLRFPTKYEIHEYRIMEDFIEQLSPGKVQSDLSYSIRGKGAFRRFKESIRYHGLEQQWYDCLEKAYRDIAVRWCTEEGLAYSR
;
A
#
# COMPACT_ATOMS: atom_id res chain seq x y z
N MET A 1 -12.59 1.34 -18.75
CA MET A 1 -11.69 2.50 -18.54
C MET A 1 -10.29 1.96 -18.32
N THR A 2 -9.25 2.76 -18.58
CA THR A 2 -7.86 2.30 -18.46
C THR A 2 -7.07 3.20 -17.53
N ILE A 3 -6.39 2.62 -16.55
CA ILE A 3 -5.48 3.30 -15.62
C ILE A 3 -4.04 2.84 -15.85
N LYS A 4 -3.04 3.67 -15.54
CA LYS A 4 -1.64 3.21 -15.52
C LYS A 4 -1.42 2.39 -14.26
N LEU A 5 -0.85 1.18 -14.40
CA LEU A 5 -0.58 0.33 -13.22
C LEU A 5 0.34 1.03 -12.22
N GLU A 6 1.32 1.80 -12.71
CA GLU A 6 2.24 2.58 -11.89
C GLU A 6 1.50 3.56 -10.97
N GLN A 7 0.45 4.22 -11.44
CA GLN A 7 -0.35 5.15 -10.63
C GLN A 7 -1.02 4.44 -9.45
N VAL A 8 -1.42 3.18 -9.62
CA VAL A 8 -2.01 2.36 -8.55
C VAL A 8 -0.93 1.96 -7.55
N ILE A 9 0.25 1.59 -8.03
CA ILE A 9 1.41 1.23 -7.18
C ILE A 9 1.84 2.44 -6.35
N GLU A 10 1.99 3.61 -6.97
CA GLU A 10 2.29 4.86 -6.27
C GLU A 10 1.27 5.16 -5.17
N ALA A 11 -0.03 4.99 -5.44
CA ALA A 11 -1.09 5.18 -4.44
C ALA A 11 -1.02 4.17 -3.28
N ILE A 12 -0.60 2.93 -3.55
CA ILE A 12 -0.37 1.89 -2.54
C ILE A 12 0.85 2.24 -1.68
N GLU A 13 1.96 2.68 -2.30
CA GLU A 13 3.19 3.07 -1.61
C GLU A 13 3.00 4.28 -0.69
N MET A 14 2.17 5.23 -1.12
CA MET A 14 1.83 6.43 -0.36
C MET A 14 0.68 6.22 0.63
N SER A 15 0.12 5.01 0.73
CA SER A 15 -1.02 4.74 1.62
C SER A 15 -0.63 4.91 3.08
N ASP A 16 -1.38 5.75 3.79
CA ASP A 16 -1.19 5.99 5.22
C ASP A 16 -2.55 6.10 5.94
N ASP A 17 -2.52 6.57 7.20
CA ASP A 17 -3.74 6.84 7.97
C ASP A 17 -4.31 8.23 7.72
N PHE A 18 -3.47 9.17 7.28
CA PHE A 18 -3.82 10.59 7.22
C PHE A 18 -4.67 10.92 6.01
N PHE A 19 -4.53 10.15 4.91
CA PHE A 19 -5.22 10.41 3.67
C PHE A 19 -5.90 9.16 3.13
N THR A 20 -7.12 9.32 2.61
CA THR A 20 -7.74 8.35 1.72
C THR A 20 -7.52 8.78 0.28
N SER A 21 -6.86 7.95 -0.52
CA SER A 21 -6.59 8.22 -1.92
C SER A 21 -7.68 7.62 -2.83
N PHE A 22 -8.04 8.37 -3.87
CA PHE A 22 -9.03 7.98 -4.86
C PHE A 22 -8.50 8.24 -6.27
N TRP A 23 -8.91 7.41 -7.21
CA TRP A 23 -8.79 7.71 -8.63
C TRP A 23 -10.05 8.43 -9.11
N ASP A 24 -9.89 9.66 -9.58
CA ASP A 24 -10.96 10.38 -10.26
C ASP A 24 -11.04 9.91 -11.72
N THR A 25 -12.06 9.12 -12.02
CA THR A 25 -12.28 8.53 -13.34
C THR A 25 -12.57 9.57 -14.44
N LYS A 26 -12.93 10.80 -14.08
CA LYS A 26 -13.21 11.91 -15.03
C LYS A 26 -11.93 12.62 -15.45
N THR A 27 -11.03 12.91 -14.52
CA THR A 27 -9.77 13.61 -14.78
C THR A 27 -8.62 12.65 -15.09
N GLY A 28 -8.71 11.42 -14.58
CA GLY A 28 -7.65 10.43 -14.59
C GLY A 28 -6.63 10.60 -13.46
N GLU A 29 -6.81 11.59 -12.58
CA GLU A 29 -5.84 11.93 -11.53
C GLU A 29 -6.10 11.20 -10.21
N THR A 30 -5.06 11.10 -9.38
CA THR A 30 -5.19 10.65 -8.00
C THR A 30 -5.46 11.85 -7.10
N VAL A 31 -6.53 11.79 -6.32
CA VAL A 31 -6.91 12.80 -5.33
C VAL A 31 -6.80 12.23 -3.93
N TYR A 32 -6.48 13.07 -2.95
CA TYR A 32 -6.23 12.68 -1.56
C TYR A 32 -7.18 13.44 -0.65
N LEU A 33 -8.06 12.71 0.04
CA LEU A 33 -8.96 13.28 1.02
C LEU A 33 -8.34 13.09 2.42
N ALA A 34 -8.07 14.19 3.10
CA ALA A 34 -7.52 14.16 4.46
C ALA A 34 -8.56 13.62 5.46
N ASP A 35 -8.13 12.79 6.40
CA ASP A 35 -8.97 12.40 7.54
C ASP A 35 -9.07 13.59 8.53
N PRO A 36 -10.28 14.12 8.81
CA PRO A 36 -10.45 15.27 9.70
C PRO A 36 -10.01 15.00 11.14
N LEU A 37 -10.10 13.75 11.62
CA LEU A 37 -9.72 13.38 12.98
C LEU A 37 -8.20 13.40 13.18
N LEU A 38 -7.45 13.13 12.12
CA LEU A 38 -5.99 13.07 12.16
C LEU A 38 -5.31 14.36 11.72
N ASN A 39 -5.93 15.10 10.78
CA ASN A 39 -5.37 16.34 10.24
C ASN A 39 -6.00 17.60 10.85
N GLY A 40 -7.16 17.49 11.51
CA GLY A 40 -7.90 18.62 12.08
C GLY A 40 -8.80 19.36 11.09
N GLU A 41 -8.49 19.29 9.79
CA GLU A 41 -9.29 19.83 8.70
C GLU A 41 -9.32 18.87 7.49
N THR A 42 -10.29 19.06 6.60
CA THR A 42 -10.42 18.32 5.34
C THR A 42 -10.81 19.27 4.22
N ASP A 43 -10.53 18.88 2.97
CA ASP A 43 -11.06 19.55 1.80
C ASP A 43 -12.56 19.26 1.68
N GLU A 44 -13.39 20.18 2.18
CA GLU A 44 -14.85 20.08 2.14
C GLU A 44 -15.39 20.06 0.70
N VAL A 45 -14.69 20.69 -0.25
CA VAL A 45 -15.11 20.73 -1.65
C VAL A 45 -14.92 19.34 -2.27
N LEU A 46 -13.74 18.74 -2.09
CA LEU A 46 -13.47 17.38 -2.56
C LEU A 46 -14.36 16.35 -1.87
N ALA A 47 -14.56 16.48 -0.55
CA ALA A 47 -15.48 15.60 0.19
C ALA A 47 -16.90 15.65 -0.40
N ALA A 48 -17.42 16.85 -0.67
CA ALA A 48 -18.73 17.02 -1.28
C ALA A 48 -18.77 16.49 -2.72
N GLU A 49 -17.72 16.64 -3.52
CA GLU A 49 -17.65 16.04 -4.86
C GLU A 49 -17.73 14.50 -4.80
N ILE A 50 -16.99 13.88 -3.88
CA ILE A 50 -17.00 12.43 -3.68
C ILE A 50 -18.37 11.94 -3.21
N GLU A 51 -19.00 12.65 -2.27
CA GLU A 51 -20.33 12.29 -1.77
C GLU A 51 -21.42 12.42 -2.85
N ASN A 52 -21.33 13.46 -3.70
CA ASN A 52 -22.31 13.71 -4.75
C ASN A 52 -22.19 12.75 -5.94
N ASP A 53 -20.98 12.27 -6.27
CA ASP A 53 -20.75 11.31 -7.35
C ASP A 53 -19.77 10.20 -6.94
N PRO A 54 -20.18 9.28 -6.05
CA PRO A 54 -19.29 8.26 -5.51
C PRO A 54 -18.81 7.26 -6.55
N LYS A 55 -19.48 7.14 -7.70
CA LYS A 55 -19.06 6.25 -8.79
C LYS A 55 -17.92 6.84 -9.62
N ARG A 56 -17.73 8.16 -9.58
CA ARG A 56 -16.61 8.85 -10.23
C ARG A 56 -15.28 8.58 -9.53
N PHE A 57 -15.29 8.35 -8.22
CA PHE A 57 -14.10 8.23 -7.40
C PHE A 57 -13.89 6.80 -6.92
N LEU A 58 -12.94 6.10 -7.52
CA LEU A 58 -12.60 4.74 -7.11
C LEU A 58 -11.53 4.80 -6.02
N ARG A 59 -11.86 4.32 -4.82
CA ARG A 59 -10.93 4.35 -3.68
C ARG A 59 -9.78 3.36 -3.91
N PHE A 60 -8.55 3.82 -3.76
CA PHE A 60 -7.39 2.93 -3.76
C PHE A 60 -7.36 2.05 -2.51
N PRO A 61 -6.60 0.93 -2.53
CA PRO A 61 -6.42 0.10 -1.34
C PRO A 61 -5.89 0.92 -0.17
N THR A 62 -6.50 0.75 1.00
CA THR A 62 -6.00 1.31 2.26
C THR A 62 -4.81 0.51 2.76
N LYS A 63 -4.01 1.09 3.66
CA LYS A 63 -2.93 0.39 4.35
C LYS A 63 -3.37 -0.91 5.05
N TYR A 64 -4.64 -1.00 5.44
CA TYR A 64 -5.22 -2.19 6.09
C TYR A 64 -5.51 -3.30 5.07
N GLU A 65 -5.91 -2.94 3.85
CA GLU A 65 -6.11 -3.88 2.73
C GLU A 65 -4.77 -4.30 2.09
N ILE A 66 -3.78 -3.41 2.08
CA ILE A 66 -2.40 -3.69 1.66
C ILE A 66 -1.73 -4.64 2.65
N HIS A 67 -1.94 -4.40 3.95
CA HIS A 67 -1.49 -5.25 5.05
C HIS A 67 0.03 -5.55 4.99
N GLU A 68 0.89 -4.52 4.96
CA GLU A 68 2.35 -4.66 4.83
C GLU A 68 2.97 -5.62 5.85
N TYR A 69 2.40 -5.73 7.06
CA TYR A 69 2.83 -6.71 8.05
C TYR A 69 2.75 -8.16 7.53
N ARG A 70 1.75 -8.48 6.70
CA ARG A 70 1.61 -9.81 6.09
C ARG A 70 2.68 -10.02 5.01
N ILE A 71 3.02 -8.98 4.25
CA ILE A 71 4.12 -9.02 3.28
C ILE A 71 5.44 -9.32 4.00
N MET A 72 5.66 -8.75 5.19
CA MET A 72 6.82 -9.07 6.03
C MET A 72 6.82 -10.54 6.47
N GLU A 73 5.68 -11.08 6.92
CA GLU A 73 5.55 -12.50 7.27
C GLU A 73 5.86 -13.41 6.07
N ASP A 74 5.21 -13.15 4.93
CA ASP A 74 5.39 -13.93 3.70
C ASP A 74 6.84 -13.87 3.20
N PHE A 75 7.52 -12.72 3.33
CA PHE A 75 8.95 -12.60 3.02
C PHE A 75 9.80 -13.49 3.92
N ILE A 76 9.54 -13.50 5.23
CA ILE A 76 10.28 -14.32 6.20
C ILE A 76 10.04 -15.81 5.94
N GLU A 77 8.81 -16.21 5.62
CA GLU A 77 8.45 -17.59 5.27
C GLU A 77 9.18 -18.10 4.02
N GLN A 78 9.51 -17.21 3.07
CA GLN A 78 10.26 -17.56 1.86
C GLN A 78 11.77 -17.76 2.09
N LEU A 79 12.31 -17.32 3.25
CA LEU A 79 13.73 -17.49 3.56
C LEU A 79 14.07 -18.95 3.90
N SER A 80 15.31 -19.33 3.65
CA SER A 80 15.81 -20.65 4.08
C SER A 80 15.77 -20.77 5.61
N PRO A 81 15.33 -21.93 6.15
CA PRO A 81 15.32 -22.16 7.59
C PRO A 81 16.68 -21.95 8.23
N GLY A 82 16.74 -21.18 9.31
CA GLY A 82 17.98 -20.94 10.04
C GLY A 82 17.97 -19.66 10.87
N LYS A 83 19.17 -19.18 11.19
CA LYS A 83 19.38 -18.01 12.06
C LYS A 83 18.70 -16.75 11.50
N VAL A 84 18.88 -16.45 10.22
CA VAL A 84 18.34 -15.23 9.60
C VAL A 84 16.81 -15.20 9.64
N GLN A 85 16.15 -16.30 9.24
CA GLN A 85 14.69 -16.42 9.31
C GLN A 85 14.19 -16.28 10.76
N SER A 86 14.89 -16.89 11.72
CA SER A 86 14.53 -16.83 13.15
C SER A 86 14.67 -15.41 13.73
N ASP A 87 15.77 -14.72 13.41
CA ASP A 87 16.04 -13.35 13.85
C ASP A 87 14.96 -12.39 13.31
N LEU A 88 14.62 -12.50 12.02
CA LEU A 88 13.56 -11.70 11.41
C LEU A 88 12.17 -12.03 11.99
N SER A 89 11.84 -13.31 12.17
CA SER A 89 10.58 -13.75 12.81
C SER A 89 10.40 -13.17 14.21
N TYR A 90 11.49 -12.97 14.95
CA TYR A 90 11.46 -12.33 16.24
C TYR A 90 11.34 -10.80 16.13
N SER A 91 12.00 -10.19 15.15
CA SER A 91 12.01 -8.73 14.94
C SER A 91 10.61 -8.13 14.73
N ILE A 92 9.71 -8.89 14.09
CA ILE A 92 8.35 -8.44 13.77
C ILE A 92 7.36 -8.52 14.94
N ARG A 93 7.76 -9.03 16.10
CA ARG A 93 6.83 -9.24 17.23
C ARG A 93 6.61 -8.00 18.08
N GLY A 94 5.40 -7.46 18.11
CA GLY A 94 5.00 -6.39 19.03
C GLY A 94 5.40 -4.99 18.59
N LYS A 95 5.36 -4.02 19.51
CA LYS A 95 5.53 -2.60 19.19
C LYS A 95 6.90 -2.31 18.57
N GLY A 96 6.92 -1.60 17.45
CA GLY A 96 8.14 -1.27 16.71
C GLY A 96 8.64 -2.37 15.77
N ALA A 97 7.78 -3.33 15.42
CA ALA A 97 8.04 -4.39 14.45
C ALA A 97 8.69 -3.88 13.15
N PHE A 98 8.04 -2.94 12.46
CA PHE A 98 8.52 -2.39 11.19
C PHE A 98 9.94 -1.84 11.25
N ARG A 99 10.27 -1.05 12.30
CA ARG A 99 11.61 -0.48 12.48
C ARG A 99 12.66 -1.58 12.66
N ARG A 100 12.40 -2.53 13.58
CA ARG A 100 13.35 -3.62 13.87
C ARG A 100 13.51 -4.58 12.71
N PHE A 101 12.44 -4.84 11.97
CA PHE A 101 12.51 -5.62 10.75
C PHE A 101 13.44 -4.95 9.73
N LYS A 102 13.25 -3.66 9.43
CA LYS A 102 14.15 -2.92 8.52
C LYS A 102 15.61 -2.91 9.00
N GLU A 103 15.84 -2.80 10.31
CA GLU A 103 17.18 -2.92 10.91
C GLU A 103 17.77 -4.32 10.74
N SER A 104 16.97 -5.37 10.93
CA SER A 104 17.40 -6.77 10.77
C SER A 104 17.68 -7.12 9.31
N ILE A 105 16.84 -6.64 8.38
CA ILE A 105 17.06 -6.76 6.93
C ILE A 105 18.42 -6.16 6.53
N ARG A 106 18.73 -4.93 7.01
CA ARG A 106 20.03 -4.28 6.82
C ARG A 106 21.18 -5.09 7.41
N TYR A 107 21.04 -5.52 8.66
CA TYR A 107 22.06 -6.28 9.36
C TYR A 107 22.43 -7.58 8.62
N HIS A 108 21.46 -8.24 7.99
CA HIS A 108 21.66 -9.47 7.23
C HIS A 108 21.97 -9.25 5.73
N GLY A 109 22.02 -8.00 5.26
CA GLY A 109 22.27 -7.69 3.84
C GLY A 109 21.15 -8.13 2.90
N LEU A 110 19.90 -8.15 3.39
CA LEU A 110 18.72 -8.60 2.63
C LEU A 110 17.92 -7.45 2.01
N GLU A 111 18.42 -6.22 2.04
CA GLU A 111 17.66 -5.02 1.60
C GLU A 111 17.11 -5.16 0.19
N GLN A 112 17.92 -5.57 -0.78
CA GLN A 112 17.46 -5.71 -2.15
C GLN A 112 16.38 -6.80 -2.28
N GLN A 113 16.58 -7.97 -1.63
CA GLN A 113 15.59 -9.05 -1.67
C GLN A 113 14.26 -8.63 -1.05
N TRP A 114 14.31 -7.81 0.01
CA TRP A 114 13.11 -7.25 0.62
C TRP A 114 12.42 -6.27 -0.33
N TYR A 115 13.14 -5.34 -0.96
CA TYR A 115 12.54 -4.40 -1.91
C TYR A 115 11.95 -5.10 -3.13
N ASP A 116 12.62 -6.12 -3.68
CA ASP A 116 12.11 -6.91 -4.79
C ASP A 116 10.81 -7.65 -4.40
N CYS A 117 10.74 -8.18 -3.17
CA CYS A 117 9.53 -8.81 -2.63
C CYS A 117 8.40 -7.81 -2.42
N LEU A 118 8.72 -6.63 -1.89
CA LEU A 118 7.75 -5.57 -1.61
C LEU A 118 7.15 -5.00 -2.90
N GLU A 119 7.99 -4.68 -3.89
CA GLU A 119 7.57 -4.22 -5.21
C GLU A 119 6.64 -5.24 -5.88
N LYS A 120 7.01 -6.53 -5.83
CA LYS A 120 6.16 -7.60 -6.35
C LYS A 120 4.81 -7.66 -5.64
N ALA A 121 4.80 -7.59 -4.31
CA ALA A 121 3.56 -7.63 -3.54
C ALA A 121 2.65 -6.43 -3.84
N TYR A 122 3.21 -5.22 -3.95
CA TYR A 122 2.46 -4.02 -4.32
C TYR A 122 1.89 -4.11 -5.73
N ARG A 123 2.67 -4.64 -6.67
CA ARG A 123 2.18 -4.91 -8.02
C ARG A 123 1.04 -5.92 -8.04
N ASP A 124 1.14 -7.00 -7.27
CA ASP A 124 0.08 -8.02 -7.18
C ASP A 124 -1.21 -7.42 -6.59
N ILE A 125 -1.09 -6.56 -5.57
CA ILE A 125 -2.22 -5.83 -4.98
C ILE A 125 -2.83 -4.85 -6.00
N ALA A 126 -2.00 -4.11 -6.73
CA ALA A 126 -2.45 -3.17 -7.76
C ALA A 126 -3.24 -3.87 -8.88
N VAL A 127 -2.75 -5.01 -9.36
CA VAL A 127 -3.44 -5.82 -10.37
C VAL A 127 -4.76 -6.38 -9.84
N ARG A 128 -4.77 -6.86 -8.59
CA ARG A 128 -5.99 -7.35 -7.94
C ARG A 128 -7.03 -6.24 -7.84
N TRP A 129 -6.65 -5.05 -7.36
CA TRP A 129 -7.53 -3.90 -7.28
C TRP A 129 -8.10 -3.51 -8.65
N CYS A 130 -7.26 -3.43 -9.69
CA CYS A 130 -7.76 -3.15 -11.04
C CYS A 130 -8.80 -4.19 -11.50
N THR A 131 -8.59 -5.46 -11.16
CA THR A 131 -9.50 -6.56 -11.53
C THR A 131 -10.82 -6.46 -10.77
N GLU A 132 -10.77 -6.17 -9.47
CA GLU A 132 -11.95 -5.99 -8.60
C GLU A 132 -12.81 -4.80 -9.06
N GLU A 133 -12.17 -3.71 -9.51
CA GLU A 133 -12.83 -2.52 -10.06
C GLU A 133 -13.23 -2.68 -11.55
N GLY A 134 -12.92 -3.82 -12.19
CA GLY A 134 -13.25 -4.07 -13.60
C GLY A 134 -12.50 -3.17 -14.59
N LEU A 135 -11.29 -2.72 -14.23
CA LEU A 135 -10.46 -1.81 -15.01
C LEU A 135 -9.44 -2.57 -15.87
N ALA A 136 -9.25 -2.08 -17.09
CA ALA A 136 -8.04 -2.39 -17.84
C ALA A 136 -6.89 -1.55 -17.29
N TYR A 137 -5.65 -2.04 -17.39
CA TYR A 137 -4.47 -1.27 -17.01
C TYR A 137 -3.39 -1.32 -18.08
N SER A 138 -2.65 -0.22 -18.23
CA SER A 138 -1.42 -0.20 -19.01
C SER A 138 -0.21 -0.49 -18.13
N ARG A 139 0.89 -0.90 -18.78
CA ARG A 139 2.22 -0.72 -18.17
C ARG A 139 2.56 0.76 -18.06
#